data_AF-A0A936JDD1-F1
#
_entry.id   AF-A0A936JDD1-F1
#
_cell.length_a   1.000
_cell.length_b   1.000
_cell.length_c   1.000
_cell.angle_alpha   90.00
_cell.angle_beta   90.00
_cell.angle_gamma   90.00
#
_symmetry.space_group_name_H-M   'P 1'
#
loop_
_entity.id
_entity.type
_entity.pdbx_description
1 polymer ?
#
loop_
_entity_poly.entity_id
_entity_poly.type
_entity_poly.pdbx_seq_one_letter_code
_entity_poly.pdbx_strand_id
1 'polypeptide(L)' 'MIIKYSVGLDVSAADIKACISVIDIEQRVKVQFSKTHSNTKKGLLELYNWIIKKS' A
#
# COMPACT_ATOMS: atom_id res chain seq x y z
N MET A 1 -13.26 -14.71 -2.77
CA MET A 1 -11.90 -15.24 -2.52
C MET A 1 -10.90 -14.26 -3.10
N ILE A 2 -9.84 -13.91 -2.36
CA ILE A 2 -8.76 -13.05 -2.86
C ILE A 2 -7.79 -13.91 -3.67
N ILE A 3 -7.49 -13.50 -4.90
CA ILE A 3 -6.60 -14.26 -5.79
C ILE A 3 -5.25 -13.58 -5.99
N LYS A 4 -5.19 -12.25 -5.89
CA LYS A 4 -3.98 -11.44 -6.04
C LYS A 4 -4.06 -10.23 -5.12
N TYR A 5 -2.91 -9.74 -4.71
CA TYR A 5 -2.77 -8.45 -4.05
C TYR A 5 -1.71 -7.61 -4.77
N SER A 6 -1.80 -6.29 -4.60
CA SER A 6 -0.82 -5.34 -5.10
C SER A 6 -0.64 -4.19 -4.12
N VAL A 7 0.54 -3.58 -4.15
CA VAL A 7 0.84 -2.35 -3.39
C VAL A 7 0.99 -1.22 -4.39
N GLY A 8 0.15 -0.19 -4.26
CA GLY A 8 0.25 1.05 -5.02
C GLY A 8 0.97 2.11 -4.19
N LEU A 9 1.92 2.82 -4.80
CA LEU A 9 2.64 3.93 -4.18
C LEU A 9 2.52 5.16 -5.08
N ASP A 10 1.92 6.23 -4.56
CA ASP A 10 1.94 7.56 -5.16
C ASP A 10 2.92 8.42 -4.34
N VAL A 11 4.00 8.85 -4.99
CA VAL A 11 5.18 9.43 -4.33
C VAL A 11 5.29 10.90 -4.69
N SER A 12 5.28 11.75 -3.67
CA SER A 12 5.59 13.18 -3.78
C SER A 12 6.91 13.50 -3.05
N ALA A 13 7.40 14.74 -3.17
CA ALA A 13 8.59 15.17 -2.44
C ALA A 13 8.39 15.15 -0.91
N ALA A 14 7.16 15.33 -0.43
CA ALA A 14 6.86 15.45 1.00
C ALA A 14 6.33 14.14 1.60
N ASP A 15 5.57 13.37 0.83
CA ASP A 15 4.84 12.20 1.30
C ASP A 15 4.77 11.07 0.26
N ILE A 16 4.36 9.91 0.75
CA ILE A 16 4.11 8.70 -0.02
C ILE A 16 2.73 8.21 0.40
N LYS A 17 1.79 8.22 -0.53
CA LYS A 17 0.46 7.64 -0.35
C LYS A 17 0.52 6.19 -0.80
N ALA A 18 0.41 5.28 0.15
CA ALA A 18 0.45 3.86 -0.10
C ALA A 18 -0.95 3.25 0.00
N CYS A 19 -1.26 2.29 -0.87
CA CYS A 19 -2.45 1.46 -0.76
C CYS A 19 -2.13 -0.01 -1.01
N ILE A 20 -2.84 -0.89 -0.33
CA ILE A 20 -2.84 -2.33 -0.59
C ILE A 20 -4.20 -2.65 -1.20
N SER A 21 -4.20 -3.13 -2.43
CA SER A 21 -5.41 -3.53 -3.14
C SER A 21 -5.40 -5.02 -3.43
N VAL A 22 -6.59 -5.61 -3.50
CA VAL A 22 -6.78 -7.01 -3.84
C VAL A 22 -7.63 -7.13 -5.08
N ILE A 23 -7.38 -8.20 -5.84
CA ILE A 23 -8.22 -8.60 -6.97
C ILE A 23 -8.97 -9.85 -6.52
N ASP A 24 -10.29 -9.82 -6.65
CA ASP A 24 -11.14 -10.97 -6.38
C ASP A 24 -11.32 -11.88 -7.61
N ILE A 25 -12.03 -12.98 -7.42
CA ILE A 25 -12.30 -13.96 -8.49
C ILE A 25 -13.10 -13.37 -9.65
N GLU A 26 -13.85 -12.30 -9.39
CA GLU A 26 -14.65 -11.57 -10.39
C GLU A 26 -13.83 -10.44 -11.05
N GLN A 27 -12.50 -10.44 -10.85
CA GLN A 27 -11.56 -9.43 -11.36
C GLN A 27 -11.83 -8.00 -10.85
N ARG A 28 -12.54 -7.85 -9.72
CA ARG A 28 -12.76 -6.53 -9.12
C ARG A 28 -11.57 -6.13 -8.27
N VAL A 29 -11.10 -4.91 -8.49
CA VAL A 29 -10.04 -4.29 -7.69
C VAL A 29 -10.67 -3.60 -6.48
N LYS A 30 -10.22 -3.95 -5.28
CA LYS A 30 -10.65 -3.31 -4.04
C LYS A 30 -9.47 -2.89 -3.18
N VAL A 31 -9.43 -1.64 -2.75
CA VAL A 31 -8.46 -1.17 -1.74
C VAL A 31 -8.86 -1.72 -0.37
N GLN A 32 -7.95 -2.43 0.27
CA GLN A 32 -8.13 -2.97 1.62
C GLN A 32 -7.54 -2.05 2.68
N PHE A 33 -6.38 -1.48 2.38
CA PHE A 33 -5.67 -0.58 3.29
C PHE A 33 -5.10 0.60 2.52
N SER A 34 -5.11 1.77 3.13
CA SER A 34 -4.38 2.94 2.65
C SER A 34 -3.74 3.67 3.82
N LYS A 35 -2.56 4.26 3.58
CA LYS A 35 -1.86 5.06 4.58
C LYS A 35 -0.90 6.02 3.88
N THR A 36 -0.81 7.24 4.42
CA THR A 36 0.21 8.22 4.02
C THR A 36 1.42 8.11 4.94
N HIS A 37 2.61 8.13 4.36
CA HIS A 37 3.90 8.12 5.03
C HIS A 37 4.69 9.36 4.60
N SER A 38 5.55 9.91 5.46
CA SER A 38 6.45 10.99 5.03
C SER A 38 7.53 10.46 4.09
N ASN A 39 7.92 11.24 3.09
CA ASN A 39 9.05 10.89 2.21
C ASN A 39 10.40 11.21 2.88
N THR A 40 10.67 10.52 3.98
CA THR A 40 11.93 10.58 4.71
C THR A 40 12.44 9.16 4.94
N LYS A 41 13.72 9.00 5.29
CA LYS A 41 14.30 7.67 5.60
C LYS A 41 13.48 6.93 6.67
N LYS A 42 13.04 7.64 7.72
CA LYS A 42 12.18 7.07 8.77
C LYS A 42 10.80 6.69 8.21
N GLY A 43 10.18 7.56 7.42
CA GLY A 43 8.87 7.28 6.82
C GLY A 43 8.89 6.10 5.83
N LEU A 44 10.00 5.89 5.11
CA LEU A 44 10.22 4.71 4.27
C LEU A 44 10.31 3.41 5.09
N LEU A 45 11.01 3.44 6.23
CA LEU A 45 11.05 2.28 7.13
C LEU A 45 9.66 1.97 7.72
N GLU A 46 8.90 3.00 8.07
CA GLU A 46 7.52 2.85 8.53
C GLU A 46 6.60 2.30 7.44
N LEU A 47 6.78 2.73 6.19
CA LEU A 47 6.07 2.20 5.03
C LEU A 47 6.38 0.72 4.83
N TYR A 48 7.66 0.33 4.83
CA TYR A 48 8.08 -1.06 4.70
C TYR A 48 7.46 -1.94 5.80
N ASN A 49 7.53 -1.51 7.05
CA ASN A 49 6.94 -2.22 8.18
C ASN A 49 5.40 -2.30 8.07
N TRP A 50 4.76 -1.25 7.55
CA TRP A 50 3.31 -1.24 7.32
C TRP A 50 2.90 -2.22 6.23
N ILE A 51 3.64 -2.27 5.12
CA ILE A 51 3.40 -3.24 4.04
C ILE A 51 3.52 -4.67 4.59
N ILE A 52 4.64 -5.02 5.23
CA ILE A 52 4.86 -6.38 5.75
C ILE A 52 3.82 -6.80 6.79
N LYS A 53 3.37 -5.88 7.64
CA LYS A 53 2.35 -6.18 8.64
C LYS A 53 0.94 -6.38 8.04
N LYS A 54 0.69 -5.87 6.83
CA LYS A 54 -0.64 -5.77 6.22
C LYS A 54 -0.80 -6.56 4.91
N SER A 55 0.30 -7.01 4.30
CA SER A 55 0.35 -7.97 3.20
C SER A 55 0.16 -9.39 3.73
#